data_AF-A0A5E4J0L7-F1
#
_entry.id   AF-A0A5E4J0L7-F1
#
_cell.length_a   1.000
_cell.length_b   1.000
_cell.length_c   1.000
_cell.angle_alpha   90.00
_cell.angle_beta   90.00
_cell.angle_gamma   90.00
#
_symmetry.space_group_name_H-M   'P 1'
#
loop_
_entity.id
_entity.type
_entity.pdbx_description
1 polymer ?
#
loop_
_entity_poly.entity_id
_entity_poly.type
_entity_poly.pdbx_seq_one_letter_code
_entity_poly.pdbx_strand_id
1 'polypeptide(L)'
;MATAYLARWGGPVNEVDDPYPWGDEESGTDNAYPIQKHTQNVYFLPGRTSSTDNDNIKWALTTYGGLDAAIFWNNIYYSATPATYYNPSTTHTNHEVTLVGWDDNYAAANFRGAGGAPPGDGAFIAKNSWGTSWGDRGYFYLSYYDTSLRSVTAFTAEPASNFAAEYQYDPLGWVANVGYLDTTAWGANVFTADSSAKPLTAVSFYTNDVNTQYEVYIYTDLTSEPIGGKQYAGPKGTMPSAGYHTVRLASPVPLKAGQRFSVVVKFTTSGYGYPLATECFLEEYSSNAAASLGQSYCSPDGSDWLDLFTFDSTMNVCIKAFTSDRGDLIALRAANGLYVSARGGDGMLIADGRTIGAWETFKLIDLGNGKVALQAANGKYLSIIVRGGRAVAANRNTIGPWETFKLIDQRNGNFALQAANGQYVCAPGRGGRVVMANLRTAGIRQTLFRFMDLRRPAKVALQASNGQYLGVEDTGARAVAANRNAIGAGEMFKLIDRGDGNVALQAANGRYVSAQGSGVVANRDTIGTWETFGDIYRGNGKVALQAVNGRYVYAKSGGGDGVAANGKAIGAWETFSLIPT
;
A
#
# COMPACT_ATOMS: atom_id res chain seq x y z
N MET A 1 12.23 -10.27 -14.91
CA MET A 1 12.07 -11.50 -14.09
C MET A 1 11.75 -11.22 -12.62
N ALA A 2 12.56 -10.44 -11.87
CA ALA A 2 12.34 -10.20 -10.43
C ALA A 2 10.93 -9.69 -10.11
N THR A 3 10.41 -8.75 -10.90
CA THR A 3 9.02 -8.24 -10.79
C THR A 3 8.00 -9.37 -10.84
N ALA A 4 8.09 -10.27 -11.83
CA ALA A 4 7.15 -11.38 -11.97
C ALA A 4 7.21 -12.34 -10.78
N TYR A 5 8.43 -12.73 -10.37
CA TYR A 5 8.66 -13.60 -9.22
C TYR A 5 8.05 -13.05 -7.92
N LEU A 6 8.26 -11.76 -7.66
CA LEU A 6 7.72 -11.11 -6.47
C LEU A 6 6.21 -10.82 -6.57
N ALA A 7 5.72 -10.47 -7.76
CA ALA A 7 4.31 -10.17 -8.00
C ALA A 7 3.42 -11.43 -7.89
N ARG A 8 3.94 -12.62 -8.23
CA ARG A 8 3.24 -13.91 -8.06
C ARG A 8 3.35 -14.50 -6.64
N TRP A 9 3.84 -13.73 -5.69
CA TRP A 9 4.17 -14.14 -4.31
C TRP A 9 5.11 -15.34 -4.22
N GLY A 10 6.06 -15.47 -5.15
CA GLY A 10 7.12 -16.48 -5.06
C GLY A 10 8.19 -16.15 -4.03
N GLY A 11 8.26 -14.91 -3.56
CA GLY A 11 9.26 -14.40 -2.62
C GLY A 11 8.92 -12.99 -2.09
N PRO A 12 9.83 -12.35 -1.34
CA PRO A 12 11.15 -12.85 -1.00
C PRO A 12 11.10 -13.84 0.17
N VAL A 13 12.10 -14.71 0.22
CA VAL A 13 12.35 -15.67 1.31
C VAL A 13 13.61 -15.24 2.07
N ASN A 14 13.85 -15.78 3.28
CA ASN A 14 15.10 -15.48 3.97
C ASN A 14 16.23 -16.37 3.43
N GLU A 15 17.43 -15.81 3.35
CA GLU A 15 18.67 -16.54 3.03
C GLU A 15 18.92 -17.73 3.99
N VAL A 16 18.46 -17.65 5.24
CA VAL A 16 18.61 -18.76 6.20
C VAL A 16 17.67 -19.93 5.91
N ASP A 17 16.57 -19.67 5.20
CA ASP A 17 15.57 -20.66 4.81
C ASP A 17 15.94 -21.27 3.45
N ASP A 18 16.40 -20.44 2.51
CA ASP A 18 16.87 -20.84 1.17
C ASP A 18 18.24 -20.21 0.88
N PRO A 19 19.34 -20.82 1.36
CA PRO A 19 20.69 -20.28 1.17
C PRO A 19 21.12 -20.32 -0.30
N TYR A 20 21.84 -19.29 -0.74
CA TYR A 20 22.45 -19.28 -2.07
C TYR A 20 23.39 -20.50 -2.23
N PRO A 21 23.17 -21.36 -3.24
CA PRO A 21 23.98 -22.55 -3.40
C PRO A 21 25.42 -22.15 -3.77
N TRP A 22 26.39 -22.81 -3.15
CA TRP A 22 27.81 -22.64 -3.48
C TRP A 22 28.24 -23.80 -4.40
N GLY A 23 28.30 -23.57 -5.72
CA GLY A 23 28.71 -24.57 -6.72
C GLY A 23 27.55 -25.06 -7.59
N ASP A 24 27.60 -26.32 -8.03
CA ASP A 24 26.60 -26.94 -8.93
C ASP A 24 25.40 -27.56 -8.17
N GLU A 25 25.25 -27.26 -6.87
CA GLU A 25 24.08 -27.68 -6.11
C GLU A 25 22.88 -26.86 -6.57
N GLU A 26 21.95 -27.44 -7.33
CA GLU A 26 20.68 -26.78 -7.59
C GLU A 26 19.92 -26.63 -6.27
N SER A 27 19.41 -25.42 -5.99
CA SER A 27 18.45 -25.24 -4.92
C SER A 27 17.24 -26.14 -5.20
N GLY A 28 16.86 -26.97 -4.23
CA GLY A 28 15.78 -27.93 -4.40
C GLY A 28 14.49 -27.20 -4.81
N THR A 29 14.00 -27.46 -6.03
CA THR A 29 12.87 -26.76 -6.65
C THR A 29 11.50 -27.01 -5.98
N ASP A 30 11.45 -27.88 -4.97
CA ASP A 30 10.22 -28.39 -4.37
C ASP A 30 9.94 -27.86 -2.95
N ASN A 31 10.82 -27.00 -2.40
CA ASN A 31 10.62 -26.47 -1.05
C ASN A 31 9.80 -25.18 -1.07
N ALA A 32 8.60 -25.22 -0.48
CA ALA A 32 7.81 -24.03 -0.21
C ALA A 32 8.37 -23.30 1.03
N TYR A 33 9.15 -22.24 0.81
CA TYR A 33 9.70 -21.42 1.89
C TYR A 33 8.72 -20.34 2.36
N PRO A 34 8.80 -19.90 3.63
CA PRO A 34 7.96 -18.83 4.14
C PRO A 34 8.21 -17.50 3.41
N ILE A 35 7.20 -17.01 2.69
CA ILE A 35 7.23 -15.70 2.05
C ILE A 35 7.23 -14.60 3.12
N GLN A 36 8.22 -13.71 3.06
CA GLN A 36 8.41 -12.67 4.07
C GLN A 36 7.55 -11.43 3.80
N LYS A 37 7.35 -11.10 2.53
CA LYS A 37 6.63 -9.90 2.08
C LYS A 37 5.90 -10.15 0.78
N HIS A 38 4.81 -9.41 0.58
CA HIS A 38 4.12 -9.35 -0.69
C HIS A 38 4.38 -7.99 -1.35
N THR A 39 4.96 -8.03 -2.55
CA THR A 39 5.17 -6.82 -3.36
C THR A 39 3.84 -6.13 -3.66
N GLN A 40 3.82 -4.81 -3.54
CA GLN A 40 2.62 -4.00 -3.79
C GLN A 40 2.75 -3.23 -5.09
N ASN A 41 3.81 -2.43 -5.23
CA ASN A 41 4.11 -1.69 -6.45
C ASN A 41 5.56 -1.90 -6.85
N VAL A 42 5.80 -1.96 -8.15
CA VAL A 42 7.11 -1.91 -8.79
C VAL A 42 7.08 -0.77 -9.80
N TYR A 43 7.92 0.24 -9.59
CA TYR A 43 7.98 1.42 -10.45
C TYR A 43 9.17 1.30 -11.39
N PHE A 44 8.89 1.26 -12.69
CA PHE A 44 9.91 1.40 -13.72
C PHE A 44 10.12 2.89 -13.95
N LEU A 45 11.27 3.40 -13.50
CA LEU A 45 11.55 4.82 -13.64
C LEU A 45 11.70 5.18 -15.12
N PRO A 46 11.21 6.36 -15.54
CA PRO A 46 11.44 6.85 -16.88
C PRO A 46 12.93 6.89 -17.21
N GLY A 47 13.27 6.56 -18.46
CA GLY A 47 14.63 6.69 -18.96
C GLY A 47 15.13 8.13 -18.85
N ARG A 48 16.41 8.29 -18.54
CA ARG A 48 17.06 9.60 -18.46
C ARG A 48 17.18 10.21 -19.86
N THR A 49 16.90 11.51 -19.97
CA THR A 49 17.09 12.27 -21.22
C THR A 49 18.55 12.68 -21.44
N SER A 50 19.37 12.71 -20.39
CA SER A 50 20.80 12.99 -20.42
C SER A 50 21.50 12.34 -19.23
N SER A 51 22.84 12.31 -19.21
CA SER A 51 23.62 11.79 -18.08
C SER A 51 23.38 12.54 -16.77
N THR A 52 22.96 13.80 -16.84
CA THR A 52 22.69 14.66 -15.66
C THR A 52 21.21 14.68 -15.26
N ASP A 53 20.32 14.08 -16.05
CA ASP A 53 18.90 13.94 -15.73
C ASP A 53 18.69 12.81 -14.70
N ASN A 54 19.06 13.11 -13.46
CA ASN A 54 19.09 12.12 -12.37
C ASN A 54 18.04 12.40 -11.28
N ASP A 55 17.19 13.42 -11.44
CA ASP A 55 16.26 13.87 -10.40
C ASP A 55 15.25 12.79 -10.01
N ASN A 56 14.70 12.05 -10.98
CA ASN A 56 13.79 10.94 -10.72
C ASN A 56 14.47 9.80 -9.94
N ILE A 57 15.73 9.48 -10.28
CA ILE A 57 16.51 8.44 -9.59
C ILE A 57 16.83 8.89 -8.16
N LYS A 58 17.29 10.13 -7.97
CA LYS A 58 17.58 10.69 -6.65
C LYS A 58 16.33 10.74 -5.77
N TRP A 59 15.21 11.20 -6.33
CA TRP A 59 13.92 11.19 -5.63
C TRP A 59 13.56 9.75 -5.20
N ALA A 60 13.62 8.79 -6.13
CA ALA A 60 13.30 7.40 -5.82
C ALA A 60 14.25 6.79 -4.78
N LEU A 61 15.55 7.14 -4.79
CA LEU A 61 16.50 6.74 -3.74
C LEU A 61 16.08 7.27 -2.36
N THR A 62 15.61 8.51 -2.28
CA THR A 62 15.13 9.09 -1.00
C THR A 62 13.81 8.49 -0.54
N THR A 63 12.94 8.12 -1.47
CA THR A 63 11.59 7.61 -1.19
C THR A 63 11.61 6.12 -0.87
N TYR A 64 12.15 5.31 -1.78
CA TYR A 64 12.06 3.85 -1.75
C TYR A 64 13.33 3.17 -1.21
N GLY A 65 14.43 3.90 -1.09
CA GLY A 65 15.72 3.34 -0.69
C GLY A 65 16.46 2.75 -1.88
N GLY A 66 16.91 1.50 -1.79
CA GLY A 66 17.69 0.86 -2.85
C GLY A 66 16.90 0.71 -4.16
N LEU A 67 17.52 1.07 -5.29
CA LEU A 67 16.95 0.91 -6.62
C LEU A 67 17.74 -0.13 -7.40
N ASP A 68 17.04 -1.09 -8.00
CA ASP A 68 17.64 -1.97 -8.99
C ASP A 68 18.04 -1.16 -10.24
N ALA A 69 19.15 -1.51 -10.87
CA ALA A 69 19.65 -0.83 -12.06
C ALA A 69 20.52 -1.75 -12.91
N ALA A 70 20.28 -1.74 -14.22
CA ALA A 70 21.08 -2.48 -15.19
C ALA A 70 22.22 -1.61 -15.72
N ILE A 71 23.42 -2.20 -15.77
CA ILE A 71 24.63 -1.60 -16.33
C ILE A 71 25.36 -2.59 -17.24
N PHE A 72 26.30 -2.09 -18.00
CA PHE A 72 27.36 -2.88 -18.58
C PHE A 72 28.51 -2.94 -17.60
N TRP A 73 29.10 -4.13 -17.42
CA TRP A 73 30.32 -4.34 -16.69
C TRP A 73 31.41 -4.90 -17.60
N ASN A 74 32.53 -4.18 -17.65
CA ASN A 74 33.82 -4.71 -18.09
C ASN A 74 34.91 -4.18 -17.15
N ASN A 75 35.75 -5.10 -16.65
CA ASN A 75 36.82 -4.78 -15.70
C ASN A 75 37.76 -3.67 -16.17
N ILE A 76 37.91 -3.43 -17.48
CA ILE A 76 38.75 -2.34 -17.99
C ILE A 76 38.25 -0.96 -17.56
N TYR A 77 36.95 -0.79 -17.35
CA TYR A 77 36.33 0.50 -16.97
C TYR A 77 36.31 0.74 -15.46
N TYR A 78 36.68 -0.27 -14.68
CA TYR A 78 36.75 -0.21 -13.23
C TYR A 78 38.14 0.26 -12.75
N SER A 79 38.16 1.06 -11.69
CA SER A 79 39.38 1.38 -10.93
C SER A 79 39.20 1.02 -9.46
N ALA A 80 40.05 0.14 -8.94
CA ALA A 80 39.94 -0.39 -7.58
C ALA A 80 40.25 0.64 -6.48
N THR A 81 40.94 1.73 -6.80
CA THR A 81 41.29 2.78 -5.84
C THR A 81 41.01 4.14 -6.49
N PRO A 82 39.87 4.79 -6.21
CA PRO A 82 38.99 4.61 -5.04
C PRO A 82 37.67 3.83 -5.29
N ALA A 83 37.68 2.70 -6.00
CA ALA A 83 36.49 1.89 -6.33
C ALA A 83 35.47 2.68 -7.18
N THR A 84 35.83 2.98 -8.42
CA THR A 84 35.01 3.76 -9.36
C THR A 84 34.81 3.02 -10.67
N TYR A 85 33.66 3.23 -11.32
CA TYR A 85 33.34 2.67 -12.62
C TYR A 85 32.78 3.73 -13.57
N TYR A 86 33.30 3.75 -14.80
CA TYR A 86 32.76 4.59 -15.86
C TYR A 86 32.98 3.94 -17.23
N ASN A 87 31.89 3.50 -17.86
CA ASN A 87 31.86 3.09 -19.25
C ASN A 87 31.37 4.25 -20.16
N PRO A 88 32.21 4.75 -21.09
CA PRO A 88 31.89 5.91 -21.92
C PRO A 88 31.14 5.56 -23.22
N SER A 89 31.02 4.30 -23.62
CA SER A 89 30.68 3.95 -25.01
C SER A 89 29.70 2.79 -25.17
N THR A 90 29.73 1.77 -24.30
CA THR A 90 28.83 0.62 -24.44
C THR A 90 27.42 0.96 -23.96
N THR A 91 26.42 0.79 -24.82
CA THR A 91 25.03 1.18 -24.52
C THR A 91 24.10 0.01 -24.19
N HIS A 92 24.53 -1.24 -24.37
CA HIS A 92 23.79 -2.40 -23.85
C HIS A 92 24.20 -2.71 -22.40
N THR A 93 23.58 -3.70 -21.78
CA THR A 93 23.83 -4.12 -20.39
C THR A 93 24.23 -5.59 -20.32
N ASN A 94 24.87 -6.01 -19.23
CA ASN A 94 25.20 -7.41 -18.91
C ASN A 94 25.32 -7.66 -17.39
N HIS A 95 25.02 -6.67 -16.56
CA HIS A 95 25.16 -6.74 -15.11
C HIS A 95 24.07 -5.89 -14.43
N GLU A 96 23.69 -6.25 -13.21
CA GLU A 96 22.71 -5.52 -12.39
C GLU A 96 23.33 -5.16 -11.03
N VAL A 97 22.97 -3.97 -10.52
CA VAL A 97 23.45 -3.43 -9.26
C VAL A 97 22.32 -2.74 -8.51
N THR A 98 22.48 -2.55 -7.20
CA THR A 98 21.54 -1.72 -6.43
C THR A 98 22.12 -0.33 -6.21
N LEU A 99 21.52 0.71 -6.77
CA LEU A 99 21.84 2.09 -6.42
C LEU A 99 21.35 2.35 -4.99
N VAL A 100 22.20 2.91 -4.13
CA VAL A 100 21.88 3.15 -2.71
C VAL A 100 22.12 4.59 -2.27
N GLY A 101 22.62 5.44 -3.16
CA GLY A 101 22.91 6.84 -2.88
C GLY A 101 23.54 7.54 -4.08
N TRP A 102 23.94 8.79 -3.88
CA TRP A 102 24.63 9.58 -4.89
C TRP A 102 25.50 10.66 -4.22
N ASP A 103 26.44 11.19 -4.98
CA ASP A 103 27.24 12.36 -4.63
C ASP A 103 27.45 13.21 -5.91
N ASP A 104 26.85 14.39 -5.93
CA ASP A 104 26.90 15.33 -7.07
C ASP A 104 28.29 15.96 -7.26
N ASN A 105 29.10 15.99 -6.21
CA ASN A 105 30.43 16.59 -6.24
C ASN A 105 31.55 15.54 -6.30
N TYR A 106 31.19 14.27 -6.60
CA TYR A 106 32.19 13.22 -6.72
C TYR A 106 33.10 13.49 -7.93
N ALA A 107 34.35 13.81 -7.65
CA ALA A 107 35.28 14.35 -8.65
C ALA A 107 35.49 13.38 -9.84
N ALA A 108 35.36 13.90 -11.05
CA ALA A 108 35.61 13.17 -12.30
C ALA A 108 37.04 12.60 -12.36
N ALA A 109 38.01 13.29 -11.76
CA ALA A 109 39.40 12.85 -11.69
C ALA A 109 39.61 11.57 -10.85
N ASN A 110 38.62 11.13 -10.07
CA ASN A 110 38.68 9.87 -9.33
C ASN A 110 38.47 8.65 -10.25
N PHE A 111 37.87 8.83 -11.43
CA PHE A 111 37.68 7.75 -12.40
C PHE A 111 38.96 7.54 -13.21
N ARG A 112 39.53 6.34 -13.11
CA ARG A 112 40.84 5.99 -13.69
C ARG A 112 40.84 4.70 -14.49
N GLY A 113 39.66 4.16 -14.80
CA GLY A 113 39.53 3.03 -15.72
C GLY A 113 39.90 3.45 -17.15
N ALA A 114 39.87 2.49 -18.08
CA ALA A 114 40.14 2.71 -19.50
C ALA A 114 39.20 3.73 -20.16
N GLY A 115 38.04 4.03 -19.55
CA GLY A 115 37.13 5.08 -19.97
C GLY A 115 37.66 6.51 -19.70
N GLY A 116 38.73 6.64 -18.92
CA GLY A 116 39.26 7.94 -18.50
C GLY A 116 38.35 8.64 -17.48
N ALA A 117 38.56 9.95 -17.32
CA ALA A 117 37.70 10.80 -16.52
C ALA A 117 36.37 11.06 -17.27
N PRO A 118 35.20 10.96 -16.62
CA PRO A 118 33.94 11.35 -17.23
C PRO A 118 33.89 12.86 -17.54
N PRO A 119 32.96 13.31 -18.40
CA PRO A 119 32.83 14.72 -18.80
C PRO A 119 32.58 15.72 -17.65
N GLY A 120 32.16 15.24 -16.48
CA GLY A 120 31.92 16.08 -15.31
C GLY A 120 31.85 15.27 -14.02
N ASP A 121 31.77 16.00 -12.91
CA ASP A 121 31.61 15.42 -11.57
C ASP A 121 30.23 14.78 -11.40
N GLY A 122 30.11 13.91 -10.41
CA GLY A 122 28.86 13.30 -10.02
C GLY A 122 28.82 11.80 -10.25
N ALA A 123 28.37 11.08 -9.22
CA ALA A 123 28.31 9.63 -9.24
C ALA A 123 27.17 9.09 -8.38
N PHE A 124 26.60 7.98 -8.81
CA PHE A 124 25.79 7.12 -7.95
C PHE A 124 26.69 6.25 -7.08
N ILE A 125 26.20 5.88 -5.90
CA ILE A 125 26.80 4.85 -5.05
C ILE A 125 26.04 3.57 -5.33
N ALA A 126 26.72 2.56 -5.87
CA ALA A 126 26.14 1.29 -6.26
C ALA A 126 26.67 0.17 -5.36
N LYS A 127 25.78 -0.71 -4.92
CA LYS A 127 26.08 -1.97 -4.24
C LYS A 127 26.15 -3.07 -5.28
N ASN A 128 27.26 -3.82 -5.25
CA ASN A 128 27.49 -4.97 -6.12
C ASN A 128 27.19 -6.30 -5.38
N SER A 129 27.21 -7.41 -6.12
CA SER A 129 26.92 -8.77 -5.63
C SER A 129 28.18 -9.64 -5.49
N TRP A 130 29.39 -9.07 -5.47
CA TRP A 130 30.66 -9.81 -5.40
C TRP A 130 31.32 -9.82 -4.02
N GLY A 131 30.51 -9.74 -2.97
CA GLY A 131 30.95 -9.82 -1.58
C GLY A 131 31.63 -8.55 -1.06
N THR A 132 31.90 -8.55 0.24
CA THR A 132 32.43 -7.38 0.97
C THR A 132 33.93 -7.19 0.80
N SER A 133 34.65 -8.15 0.20
CA SER A 133 36.08 -8.01 -0.11
C SER A 133 36.35 -7.23 -1.41
N TRP A 134 35.32 -6.99 -2.22
CA TRP A 134 35.43 -6.27 -3.49
C TRP A 134 35.03 -4.79 -3.33
N GLY A 135 35.69 -3.88 -4.06
CA GLY A 135 35.41 -2.45 -4.00
C GLY A 135 35.59 -1.84 -2.60
N ASP A 136 34.79 -0.82 -2.28
CA ASP A 136 34.64 -0.35 -0.90
C ASP A 136 33.56 -1.19 -0.20
N ARG A 137 33.96 -2.33 0.36
CA ARG A 137 33.08 -3.21 1.15
C ARG A 137 31.83 -3.69 0.39
N GLY A 138 32.00 -3.97 -0.90
CA GLY A 138 30.94 -4.39 -1.83
C GLY A 138 30.31 -3.24 -2.60
N TYR A 139 30.76 -2.00 -2.40
CA TYR A 139 30.24 -0.80 -3.05
C TYR A 139 31.27 -0.16 -3.98
N PHE A 140 30.78 0.66 -4.91
CA PHE A 140 31.60 1.47 -5.81
C PHE A 140 30.83 2.71 -6.26
N TYR A 141 31.56 3.71 -6.76
CA TYR A 141 30.98 4.87 -7.41
C TYR A 141 30.79 4.62 -8.90
N LEU A 142 29.55 4.76 -9.38
CA LEU A 142 29.17 4.69 -10.78
C LEU A 142 29.00 6.11 -11.32
N SER A 143 29.79 6.51 -12.33
CA SER A 143 29.65 7.85 -12.90
C SER A 143 28.23 8.09 -13.44
N TYR A 144 27.69 9.30 -13.25
CA TYR A 144 26.44 9.72 -13.90
C TYR A 144 26.47 9.60 -15.43
N TYR A 145 27.67 9.72 -16.00
CA TYR A 145 27.92 9.69 -17.44
C TYR A 145 28.01 8.30 -18.02
N ASP A 146 27.88 7.25 -17.20
CA ASP A 146 27.86 5.88 -17.69
C ASP A 146 26.74 5.69 -18.74
N THR A 147 27.13 5.28 -19.94
CA THR A 147 26.23 5.20 -21.10
C THR A 147 25.35 3.97 -21.08
N SER A 148 25.61 3.02 -20.17
CA SER A 148 24.91 1.76 -20.06
C SER A 148 23.79 1.77 -19.01
N LEU A 149 23.80 2.68 -18.03
CA LEU A 149 22.80 2.74 -16.95
C LEU A 149 21.37 2.89 -17.48
N ARG A 150 20.51 1.89 -17.20
CA ARG A 150 19.09 1.86 -17.58
C ARG A 150 18.27 0.95 -16.66
N SER A 151 16.98 0.83 -16.95
CA SER A 151 16.04 -0.07 -16.25
C SER A 151 15.98 0.16 -14.73
N VAL A 152 16.13 1.42 -14.31
CA VAL A 152 16.14 1.74 -12.87
C VAL A 152 14.75 1.47 -12.30
N THR A 153 14.70 0.63 -11.27
CA THR A 153 13.44 0.07 -10.76
C THR A 153 13.35 0.17 -9.25
N ALA A 154 12.20 0.62 -8.75
CA ALA A 154 11.88 0.65 -7.32
C ALA A 154 10.85 -0.43 -6.97
N PHE A 155 11.04 -1.11 -5.83
CA PHE A 155 10.10 -2.11 -5.32
C PHE A 155 9.54 -1.67 -3.97
N THR A 156 8.23 -1.84 -3.78
CA THR A 156 7.55 -1.64 -2.50
C THR A 156 6.89 -2.94 -2.07
N ALA A 157 6.86 -3.22 -0.77
CA ALA A 157 6.28 -4.45 -0.26
C ALA A 157 5.67 -4.29 1.13
N GLU A 158 4.60 -5.03 1.39
CA GLU A 158 3.93 -5.14 2.68
C GLU A 158 4.21 -6.52 3.32
N PRO A 159 3.97 -6.70 4.64
CA PRO A 159 4.01 -8.03 5.26
C PRO A 159 3.07 -9.03 4.56
N ALA A 160 3.48 -10.30 4.46
CA ALA A 160 2.73 -11.36 3.77
C ALA A 160 1.32 -11.65 4.37
N SER A 161 1.02 -11.13 5.55
CA SER A 161 -0.32 -11.22 6.17
C SER A 161 -1.34 -10.23 5.59
N ASN A 162 -1.02 -9.53 4.50
CA ASN A 162 -1.85 -8.46 3.95
C ASN A 162 -3.06 -8.93 3.15
N PHE A 163 -2.97 -10.10 2.52
CA PHE A 163 -4.01 -10.71 1.72
C PHE A 163 -4.13 -12.20 2.05
N ALA A 164 -5.29 -12.78 1.77
CA ALA A 164 -5.59 -14.19 2.03
C ALA A 164 -5.35 -15.07 0.78
N ALA A 165 -5.65 -14.54 -0.41
CA ALA A 165 -5.42 -15.23 -1.67
C ALA A 165 -5.14 -14.24 -2.81
N GLU A 166 -4.45 -14.73 -3.83
CA GLU A 166 -4.17 -14.10 -5.11
C GLU A 166 -4.81 -14.93 -6.23
N TYR A 167 -5.51 -14.28 -7.14
CA TYR A 167 -6.04 -14.86 -8.37
C TYR A 167 -5.28 -14.25 -9.54
N GLN A 168 -4.60 -15.09 -10.32
CA GLN A 168 -3.73 -14.66 -11.42
C GLN A 168 -3.69 -15.69 -12.55
N TYR A 169 -3.37 -15.21 -13.76
CA TYR A 169 -3.06 -16.05 -14.93
C TYR A 169 -1.73 -15.64 -15.60
N ASP A 170 -0.95 -14.80 -14.92
CA ASP A 170 0.29 -14.19 -15.41
C ASP A 170 1.47 -14.38 -14.42
N PRO A 171 1.86 -15.62 -14.06
CA PRO A 171 2.95 -15.86 -13.11
C PRO A 171 4.34 -15.45 -13.65
N LEU A 172 4.54 -15.42 -14.96
CA LEU A 172 5.77 -14.99 -15.66
C LEU A 172 5.73 -13.49 -15.99
N GLY A 173 4.57 -12.86 -15.82
CA GLY A 173 4.39 -11.40 -15.81
C GLY A 173 4.41 -10.78 -17.20
N TRP A 174 4.77 -9.50 -17.27
CA TRP A 174 4.70 -8.72 -18.50
C TRP A 174 5.77 -9.14 -19.52
N VAL A 175 5.31 -9.64 -20.68
CA VAL A 175 6.15 -10.07 -21.82
C VAL A 175 5.84 -9.25 -23.08
N ALA A 176 4.56 -9.00 -23.36
CA ALA A 176 4.11 -8.32 -24.58
C ALA A 176 3.07 -7.22 -24.27
N ASN A 177 2.68 -6.47 -25.30
CA ASN A 177 1.65 -5.44 -25.20
C ASN A 177 0.55 -5.67 -26.25
N VAL A 178 -0.70 -5.47 -25.87
CA VAL A 178 -1.88 -5.54 -26.74
C VAL A 178 -2.61 -4.19 -26.71
N GLY A 179 -3.17 -3.80 -27.86
CA GLY A 179 -4.07 -2.66 -28.00
C GLY A 179 -4.48 -2.46 -29.44
N TYR A 180 -4.99 -1.28 -29.75
CA TYR A 180 -5.77 -1.02 -30.96
C TYR A 180 -5.27 0.18 -31.77
N LEU A 181 -3.97 0.51 -31.65
CA LEU A 181 -3.41 1.77 -32.14
C LEU A 181 -4.10 3.00 -31.54
N ASP A 182 -4.68 2.83 -30.36
CA ASP A 182 -5.36 3.83 -29.57
C ASP A 182 -4.75 3.84 -28.16
N THR A 183 -4.66 5.02 -27.58
CA THR A 183 -4.27 5.25 -26.19
C THR A 183 -5.19 4.56 -25.19
N THR A 184 -6.43 4.22 -25.57
CA THR A 184 -7.41 3.57 -24.70
C THR A 184 -7.66 2.12 -25.11
N ALA A 185 -7.64 1.23 -24.12
CA ALA A 185 -8.04 -0.17 -24.28
C ALA A 185 -8.55 -0.73 -22.95
N TRP A 186 -9.34 -1.80 -23.04
CA TRP A 186 -9.88 -2.52 -21.89
C TRP A 186 -9.28 -3.92 -21.82
N GLY A 187 -8.85 -4.32 -20.63
CA GLY A 187 -8.40 -5.69 -20.33
C GLY A 187 -9.27 -6.29 -19.23
N ALA A 188 -9.50 -7.61 -19.29
CA ALA A 188 -10.26 -8.29 -18.27
C ALA A 188 -9.79 -9.73 -18.05
N ASN A 189 -9.76 -10.16 -16.78
CA ASN A 189 -9.58 -11.56 -16.42
C ASN A 189 -10.81 -12.08 -15.67
N VAL A 190 -11.25 -13.30 -15.99
CA VAL A 190 -12.36 -14.01 -15.34
C VAL A 190 -11.82 -15.10 -14.44
N PHE A 191 -12.11 -15.01 -13.15
CA PHE A 191 -11.63 -15.91 -12.11
C PHE A 191 -12.78 -16.72 -11.51
N THR A 192 -12.43 -17.79 -10.81
CA THR A 192 -13.36 -18.55 -9.96
C THR A 192 -12.90 -18.46 -8.52
N ALA A 193 -13.75 -17.94 -7.63
CA ALA A 193 -13.43 -17.77 -6.22
C ALA A 193 -13.18 -19.12 -5.54
N ASP A 194 -12.11 -19.18 -4.75
CA ASP A 194 -11.72 -20.39 -4.04
C ASP A 194 -12.70 -20.76 -2.91
N SER A 195 -12.48 -21.92 -2.29
CA SER A 195 -13.34 -22.46 -1.23
C SER A 195 -13.42 -21.60 0.05
N SER A 196 -12.44 -20.72 0.29
CA SER A 196 -12.42 -19.82 1.44
C SER A 196 -13.34 -18.60 1.27
N ALA A 197 -13.71 -18.28 0.03
CA ALA A 197 -14.69 -17.26 -0.35
C ALA A 197 -14.51 -15.91 0.36
N LYS A 198 -13.27 -15.48 0.54
CA LYS A 198 -12.98 -14.18 1.15
C LYS A 198 -13.41 -13.05 0.20
N PRO A 199 -13.85 -11.90 0.74
CA PRO A 199 -14.16 -10.74 -0.10
C PRO A 199 -12.93 -10.29 -0.91
N LEU A 200 -13.16 -9.88 -2.15
CA LEU A 200 -12.15 -9.21 -2.97
C LEU A 200 -11.92 -7.81 -2.40
N THR A 201 -10.64 -7.43 -2.24
CA THR A 201 -10.26 -6.18 -1.55
C THR A 201 -9.20 -5.37 -2.28
N ALA A 202 -8.50 -5.95 -3.25
CA ALA A 202 -7.59 -5.24 -4.11
C ALA A 202 -7.49 -5.92 -5.48
N VAL A 203 -6.95 -5.19 -6.44
CA VAL A 203 -6.54 -5.72 -7.74
C VAL A 203 -5.15 -5.20 -8.05
N SER A 204 -4.42 -5.89 -8.90
CA SER A 204 -3.18 -5.34 -9.49
C SER A 204 -3.20 -5.44 -10.99
N PHE A 205 -2.41 -4.58 -11.61
CA PHE A 205 -2.19 -4.56 -13.04
C PHE A 205 -0.86 -3.89 -13.36
N TYR A 206 -0.40 -4.04 -14.60
CA TYR A 206 0.72 -3.25 -15.11
C TYR A 206 0.22 -2.01 -15.85
N THR A 207 1.00 -0.94 -15.79
CA THR A 207 0.92 0.21 -16.70
C THR A 207 2.21 0.27 -17.50
N ASN A 208 2.12 0.58 -18.79
CA ASN A 208 3.27 0.56 -19.70
C ASN A 208 3.72 1.94 -20.18
N ASP A 209 3.09 3.00 -19.66
CA ASP A 209 3.41 4.39 -19.95
C ASP A 209 3.34 5.25 -18.68
N VAL A 210 4.01 6.41 -18.71
CA VAL A 210 3.87 7.43 -17.67
C VAL A 210 2.46 8.02 -17.69
N ASN A 211 1.98 8.45 -16.52
CA ASN A 211 0.66 9.07 -16.36
C ASN A 211 -0.51 8.23 -16.93
N THR A 212 -0.38 6.90 -16.93
CA THR A 212 -1.44 6.00 -17.39
C THR A 212 -2.64 6.09 -16.45
N GLN A 213 -3.79 6.47 -16.99
CA GLN A 213 -5.05 6.48 -16.26
C GLN A 213 -5.66 5.08 -16.25
N TYR A 214 -6.36 4.75 -15.17
CA TYR A 214 -7.06 3.48 -15.04
C TYR A 214 -8.45 3.65 -14.41
N GLU A 215 -9.38 2.79 -14.79
CA GLU A 215 -10.69 2.62 -14.15
C GLU A 215 -10.96 1.13 -13.93
N VAL A 216 -11.18 0.71 -12.67
CA VAL A 216 -11.44 -0.70 -12.32
C VAL A 216 -12.94 -0.94 -12.17
N TYR A 217 -13.42 -2.08 -12.65
CA TYR A 217 -14.77 -2.59 -12.45
C TYR A 217 -14.71 -4.08 -12.09
N ILE A 218 -15.57 -4.49 -11.17
CA ILE A 218 -15.69 -5.89 -10.76
C ILE A 218 -17.08 -6.39 -11.11
N TYR A 219 -17.19 -7.55 -11.75
CA TYR A 219 -18.47 -8.18 -12.03
C TYR A 219 -18.57 -9.54 -11.32
N THR A 220 -19.71 -9.82 -10.71
CA THR A 220 -20.03 -11.11 -10.10
C THR A 220 -21.34 -11.65 -10.65
N ASP A 221 -21.62 -12.93 -10.43
CA ASP A 221 -22.84 -13.59 -10.94
C ASP A 221 -22.94 -13.44 -12.47
N LEU A 222 -21.82 -13.68 -13.16
CA LEU A 222 -21.65 -13.44 -14.60
C LEU A 222 -22.73 -14.16 -15.42
N THR A 223 -23.46 -13.38 -16.21
CA THR A 223 -24.44 -13.87 -17.20
C THR A 223 -23.85 -13.98 -18.60
N SER A 224 -22.77 -13.26 -18.83
CA SER A 224 -21.94 -13.21 -20.02
C SER A 224 -20.51 -12.90 -19.56
N GLU A 225 -19.52 -13.24 -20.37
CA GLU A 225 -18.10 -13.03 -20.04
C GLU A 225 -17.46 -12.11 -21.07
N PRO A 226 -16.54 -11.21 -20.66
CA PRO A 226 -16.09 -10.99 -19.28
C PRO A 226 -17.00 -10.08 -18.45
N ILE A 227 -18.04 -9.48 -19.05
CA ILE A 227 -18.97 -8.55 -18.39
C ILE A 227 -20.39 -9.12 -18.31
N GLY A 228 -21.15 -8.71 -17.30
CA GLY A 228 -22.54 -9.12 -17.10
C GLY A 228 -22.85 -9.33 -15.61
N GLY A 229 -24.09 -9.67 -15.28
CA GLY A 229 -24.50 -9.89 -13.89
C GLY A 229 -24.42 -8.62 -13.02
N LYS A 230 -23.89 -8.76 -11.80
CA LYS A 230 -23.81 -7.68 -10.82
C LYS A 230 -22.48 -6.95 -10.89
N GLN A 231 -22.53 -5.66 -11.17
CA GLN A 231 -21.36 -4.78 -11.22
C GLN A 231 -21.08 -4.09 -9.89
N TYR A 232 -19.80 -3.93 -9.57
CA TYR A 232 -19.27 -3.07 -8.51
C TYR A 232 -18.25 -2.11 -9.12
N ALA A 233 -18.39 -0.82 -8.85
CA ALA A 233 -17.41 0.18 -9.23
C ALA A 233 -16.13 0.01 -8.38
N GLY A 234 -14.98 -0.03 -9.03
CA GLY A 234 -13.67 -0.08 -8.39
C GLY A 234 -12.98 1.29 -8.33
N PRO A 235 -11.72 1.33 -7.89
CA PRO A 235 -10.91 2.54 -7.89
C PRO A 235 -10.62 3.02 -9.32
N LYS A 236 -10.43 4.33 -9.45
CA LYS A 236 -9.89 4.97 -10.66
C LYS A 236 -8.83 5.99 -10.28
N GLY A 237 -7.86 6.21 -11.15
CA GLY A 237 -6.76 7.12 -10.87
C GLY A 237 -5.75 7.18 -12.00
N THR A 238 -4.58 7.72 -11.68
CA THR A 238 -3.45 7.88 -12.61
C THR A 238 -2.21 7.31 -11.97
N MET A 239 -1.51 6.41 -12.67
CA MET A 239 -0.20 5.92 -12.26
C MET A 239 0.89 6.80 -12.89
N PRO A 240 1.77 7.43 -12.09
CA PRO A 240 2.76 8.38 -12.60
C PRO A 240 3.89 7.71 -13.39
N SER A 241 4.06 6.40 -13.27
CA SER A 241 5.11 5.64 -13.93
C SER A 241 4.59 4.30 -14.44
N ALA A 242 5.28 3.76 -15.44
CA ALA A 242 5.11 2.37 -15.85
C ALA A 242 5.52 1.43 -14.71
N GLY A 243 5.01 0.21 -14.73
CA GLY A 243 5.32 -0.81 -13.73
C GLY A 243 4.11 -1.61 -13.27
N TYR A 244 4.29 -2.37 -12.19
CA TYR A 244 3.25 -3.18 -11.55
C TYR A 244 2.64 -2.41 -10.39
N HIS A 245 1.32 -2.36 -10.28
CA HIS A 245 0.64 -1.58 -9.25
C HIS A 245 -0.48 -2.35 -8.59
N THR A 246 -0.57 -2.28 -7.26
CA THR A 246 -1.68 -2.83 -6.48
C THR A 246 -2.57 -1.71 -5.98
N VAL A 247 -3.86 -1.75 -6.32
CA VAL A 247 -4.86 -0.76 -5.89
C VAL A 247 -5.92 -1.42 -5.02
N ARG A 248 -6.21 -0.81 -3.87
CA ARG A 248 -7.25 -1.29 -2.95
C ARG A 248 -8.63 -0.84 -3.40
N LEU A 249 -9.61 -1.72 -3.25
CA LEU A 249 -11.01 -1.38 -3.45
C LEU A 249 -11.49 -0.53 -2.27
N ALA A 250 -12.27 0.52 -2.54
CA ALA A 250 -12.84 1.37 -1.50
C ALA A 250 -13.86 0.63 -0.62
N SER A 251 -14.49 -0.42 -1.17
CA SER A 251 -15.36 -1.34 -0.44
C SER A 251 -15.08 -2.76 -0.91
N PRO A 252 -14.99 -3.76 0.01
CA PRO A 252 -14.83 -5.15 -0.37
C PRO A 252 -15.98 -5.65 -1.25
N VAL A 253 -15.68 -6.49 -2.23
CA VAL A 253 -16.69 -7.17 -3.06
C VAL A 253 -16.90 -8.58 -2.51
N PRO A 254 -18.10 -8.92 -2.00
CA PRO A 254 -18.38 -10.25 -1.48
C PRO A 254 -18.28 -11.31 -2.59
N LEU A 255 -17.55 -12.39 -2.30
CA LEU A 255 -17.45 -13.57 -3.15
C LEU A 255 -18.05 -14.77 -2.42
N LYS A 256 -18.62 -15.71 -3.18
CA LYS A 256 -19.02 -17.03 -2.69
C LYS A 256 -18.06 -18.08 -3.22
N ALA A 257 -17.88 -19.18 -2.50
CA ALA A 257 -17.04 -20.28 -2.96
C ALA A 257 -17.54 -20.79 -4.33
N GLY A 258 -16.61 -20.94 -5.28
CA GLY A 258 -16.92 -21.36 -6.65
C GLY A 258 -17.63 -20.30 -7.51
N GLN A 259 -17.85 -19.08 -7.00
CA GLN A 259 -18.47 -18.02 -7.79
C GLN A 259 -17.49 -17.50 -8.84
N ARG A 260 -17.95 -17.41 -10.08
CA ARG A 260 -17.21 -16.72 -11.14
C ARG A 260 -17.33 -15.21 -10.98
N PHE A 261 -16.23 -14.51 -11.13
CA PHE A 261 -16.15 -13.06 -11.09
C PHE A 261 -15.09 -12.57 -12.08
N SER A 262 -15.23 -11.34 -12.57
CA SER A 262 -14.22 -10.73 -13.43
C SER A 262 -13.68 -9.44 -12.85
N VAL A 263 -12.40 -9.19 -13.14
CA VAL A 263 -11.75 -7.90 -12.93
C VAL A 263 -11.57 -7.28 -14.30
N VAL A 264 -12.19 -6.13 -14.52
CA VAL A 264 -12.15 -5.37 -15.77
C VAL A 264 -11.43 -4.06 -15.50
N VAL A 265 -10.46 -3.72 -16.33
CA VAL A 265 -9.70 -2.47 -16.20
C VAL A 265 -9.66 -1.76 -17.55
N LYS A 266 -10.12 -0.51 -17.55
CA LYS A 266 -9.89 0.42 -18.65
C LYS A 266 -8.56 1.13 -18.42
N PHE A 267 -7.72 1.18 -19.43
CA PHE A 267 -6.48 1.95 -19.42
C PHE A 267 -6.55 3.08 -20.44
N THR A 268 -5.95 4.22 -20.11
CA THR A 268 -5.69 5.32 -21.04
C THR A 268 -4.25 5.80 -20.84
N THR A 269 -3.37 5.49 -21.79
CA THR A 269 -1.96 5.92 -21.79
C THR A 269 -1.81 7.39 -22.18
N SER A 270 -0.62 7.95 -22.00
CA SER A 270 -0.34 9.34 -22.39
C SER A 270 -0.10 9.51 -23.89
N GLY A 271 0.38 8.45 -24.55
CA GLY A 271 0.55 8.43 -26.01
C GLY A 271 0.84 7.06 -26.63
N TYR A 272 0.86 5.98 -25.85
CA TYR A 272 1.20 4.64 -26.34
C TYR A 272 -0.05 3.84 -26.77
N GLY A 273 -0.09 3.42 -28.05
CA GLY A 273 -1.26 2.77 -28.66
C GLY A 273 -1.54 1.32 -28.28
N TYR A 274 -0.79 0.76 -27.32
CA TYR A 274 -0.91 -0.63 -26.87
C TYR A 274 -1.01 -0.72 -25.34
N PRO A 275 -2.11 -0.28 -24.70
CA PRO A 275 -2.16 -0.06 -23.25
C PRO A 275 -2.08 -1.31 -22.37
N LEU A 276 -2.35 -2.50 -22.92
CA LEU A 276 -2.50 -3.72 -22.14
C LEU A 276 -1.20 -4.50 -22.07
N ALA A 277 -0.62 -4.65 -20.88
CA ALA A 277 0.46 -5.59 -20.64
C ALA A 277 -0.06 -7.04 -20.61
N THR A 278 0.61 -7.95 -21.30
CA THR A 278 0.24 -9.37 -21.36
C THR A 278 1.42 -10.28 -21.04
N GLU A 279 1.11 -11.42 -20.42
CA GLU A 279 1.98 -12.59 -20.44
C GLU A 279 1.70 -13.35 -21.73
N CYS A 280 2.74 -13.90 -22.36
CA CYS A 280 2.63 -14.86 -23.47
C CYS A 280 3.91 -15.71 -23.55
N PHE A 281 3.90 -16.74 -24.40
CA PHE A 281 5.08 -17.55 -24.66
C PHE A 281 6.19 -16.74 -25.33
N LEU A 282 7.39 -16.81 -24.75
CA LEU A 282 8.64 -16.41 -25.36
C LEU A 282 9.67 -17.48 -25.02
N GLU A 283 10.32 -18.03 -26.06
CA GLU A 283 11.36 -19.03 -25.91
C GLU A 283 12.48 -18.52 -24.99
N GLU A 284 13.00 -19.39 -24.12
CA GLU A 284 14.05 -19.10 -23.11
C GLU A 284 13.70 -18.06 -22.03
N TYR A 285 12.52 -17.43 -22.07
CA TYR A 285 12.12 -16.41 -21.10
C TYR A 285 10.83 -16.76 -20.35
N SER A 286 9.73 -16.96 -21.10
CA SER A 286 8.41 -17.26 -20.55
C SER A 286 7.82 -18.53 -21.18
N SER A 287 8.67 -19.52 -21.44
CA SER A 287 8.29 -20.73 -22.20
C SER A 287 7.22 -21.60 -21.54
N ASN A 288 6.93 -21.37 -20.25
CA ASN A 288 5.86 -22.02 -19.50
C ASN A 288 4.55 -21.20 -19.44
N ALA A 289 4.46 -20.09 -20.17
CA ALA A 289 3.22 -19.31 -20.24
C ALA A 289 2.08 -20.16 -20.83
N ALA A 290 0.91 -20.07 -20.23
CA ALA A 290 -0.24 -20.86 -20.61
C ALA A 290 -1.54 -20.08 -20.38
N ALA A 291 -2.50 -20.23 -21.29
CA ALA A 291 -3.83 -19.67 -21.16
C ALA A 291 -4.89 -20.74 -21.44
N SER A 292 -6.14 -20.41 -21.14
CA SER A 292 -7.31 -21.22 -21.44
C SER A 292 -8.46 -20.34 -21.92
N LEU A 293 -9.34 -20.92 -22.74
CA LEU A 293 -10.58 -20.26 -23.16
C LEU A 293 -11.35 -19.72 -21.95
N GLY A 294 -11.80 -18.49 -22.06
CA GLY A 294 -12.58 -17.79 -21.04
C GLY A 294 -11.79 -17.24 -19.86
N GLN A 295 -10.45 -17.17 -19.94
CA GLN A 295 -9.63 -16.59 -18.88
C GLN A 295 -9.42 -15.09 -19.04
N SER A 296 -8.96 -14.65 -20.22
CA SER A 296 -8.45 -13.30 -20.44
C SER A 296 -9.04 -12.69 -21.71
N TYR A 297 -9.42 -11.42 -21.63
CA TYR A 297 -10.08 -10.72 -22.71
C TYR A 297 -9.49 -9.32 -22.91
N CYS A 298 -9.57 -8.83 -24.15
CA CYS A 298 -9.31 -7.44 -24.49
C CYS A 298 -10.48 -6.83 -25.28
N SER A 299 -10.64 -5.51 -25.20
CA SER A 299 -11.68 -4.78 -25.91
C SER A 299 -11.25 -3.34 -26.23
N PRO A 300 -11.62 -2.78 -27.41
CA PRO A 300 -11.37 -1.39 -27.73
C PRO A 300 -12.32 -0.42 -27.00
N ASP A 301 -13.53 -0.86 -26.64
CA ASP A 301 -14.62 0.01 -26.20
C ASP A 301 -15.30 -0.44 -24.89
N GLY A 302 -14.92 -1.60 -24.36
CA GLY A 302 -15.48 -2.20 -23.15
C GLY A 302 -16.79 -2.96 -23.39
N SER A 303 -17.22 -3.12 -24.65
CA SER A 303 -18.45 -3.81 -25.05
C SER A 303 -18.17 -4.97 -26.01
N ASP A 304 -17.28 -4.78 -26.98
CA ASP A 304 -16.86 -5.81 -27.94
C ASP A 304 -15.60 -6.50 -27.44
N TRP A 305 -15.75 -7.72 -26.92
CA TRP A 305 -14.67 -8.45 -26.24
C TRP A 305 -14.09 -9.58 -27.11
N LEU A 306 -12.76 -9.60 -27.23
CA LEU A 306 -11.99 -10.69 -27.81
C LEU A 306 -11.39 -11.53 -26.68
N ASP A 307 -11.62 -12.85 -26.71
CA ASP A 307 -10.89 -13.80 -25.87
C ASP A 307 -9.46 -13.96 -26.40
N LEU A 308 -8.47 -13.58 -25.60
CA LEU A 308 -7.07 -13.57 -26.00
C LEU A 308 -6.55 -14.97 -26.34
N PHE A 309 -7.12 -16.03 -25.77
CA PHE A 309 -6.74 -17.41 -26.11
C PHE A 309 -6.91 -17.70 -27.61
N THR A 310 -7.92 -17.09 -28.25
CA THR A 310 -8.19 -17.28 -29.68
C THR A 310 -7.19 -16.56 -30.58
N PHE A 311 -6.47 -15.58 -30.03
CA PHE A 311 -5.40 -14.86 -30.70
C PHE A 311 -4.04 -15.54 -30.45
N ASP A 312 -3.76 -15.89 -29.20
CA ASP A 312 -2.59 -16.64 -28.76
C ASP A 312 -2.97 -17.50 -27.55
N SER A 313 -2.86 -18.82 -27.69
CA SER A 313 -3.26 -19.80 -26.68
C SER A 313 -2.42 -19.79 -25.39
N THR A 314 -1.41 -18.93 -25.31
CA THR A 314 -0.55 -18.74 -24.14
C THR A 314 -0.75 -17.37 -23.48
N MET A 315 -1.64 -16.53 -24.03
CA MET A 315 -1.72 -15.12 -23.67
C MET A 315 -2.76 -14.80 -22.61
N ASN A 316 -2.34 -14.09 -21.56
CA ASN A 316 -3.23 -13.54 -20.54
C ASN A 316 -2.92 -12.06 -20.29
N VAL A 317 -3.94 -11.25 -20.00
CA VAL A 317 -3.69 -9.87 -19.52
C VAL A 317 -3.11 -9.94 -18.12
N CYS A 318 -2.10 -9.12 -17.84
CA CYS A 318 -1.48 -9.04 -16.52
C CYS A 318 -2.37 -8.27 -15.53
N ILE A 319 -3.51 -8.87 -15.16
CA ILE A 319 -4.46 -8.39 -14.15
C ILE A 319 -4.61 -9.47 -13.09
N LYS A 320 -4.48 -9.08 -11.82
CA LYS A 320 -4.63 -9.97 -10.66
C LYS A 320 -5.66 -9.45 -9.69
N ALA A 321 -6.22 -10.36 -8.89
CA ALA A 321 -7.23 -10.05 -7.88
C ALA A 321 -6.78 -10.57 -6.50
N PHE A 322 -7.01 -9.79 -5.45
CA PHE A 322 -6.62 -10.15 -4.09
C PHE A 322 -7.80 -10.14 -3.13
N THR A 323 -8.00 -11.25 -2.45
CA THR A 323 -8.96 -11.33 -1.37
C THR A 323 -8.26 -11.12 -0.04
N SER A 324 -8.99 -10.61 0.94
CA SER A 324 -8.49 -10.58 2.30
C SER A 324 -9.63 -10.69 3.29
N ASP A 325 -9.28 -11.13 4.48
CA ASP A 325 -10.17 -11.00 5.63
C ASP A 325 -10.27 -9.55 6.13
N ARG A 326 -9.60 -8.56 5.51
CA ARG A 326 -9.33 -7.25 6.13
C ARG A 326 -10.61 -6.45 6.38
N GLY A 327 -11.03 -6.48 7.63
CA GLY A 327 -11.40 -5.29 8.36
C GLY A 327 -10.20 -4.55 8.96
N ASP A 328 -10.42 -3.27 9.26
CA ASP A 328 -9.43 -2.38 9.87
C ASP A 328 -9.19 -2.74 11.34
N LEU A 329 -7.92 -2.79 11.77
CA LEU A 329 -7.63 -3.02 13.19
C LEU A 329 -7.92 -1.76 13.99
N ILE A 330 -8.80 -1.88 14.97
CA ILE A 330 -9.27 -0.78 15.79
C ILE A 330 -9.32 -1.15 17.27
N ALA A 331 -9.35 -0.13 18.12
CA ALA A 331 -9.88 -0.24 19.47
C ALA A 331 -11.11 0.67 19.64
N LEU A 332 -12.09 0.24 20.43
CA LEU A 332 -13.28 1.03 20.74
C LEU A 332 -13.14 1.63 22.13
N ARG A 333 -12.97 2.94 22.21
CA ARG A 333 -12.98 3.68 23.47
C ARG A 333 -14.38 4.19 23.77
N ALA A 334 -14.99 3.73 24.86
CA ALA A 334 -16.29 4.19 25.30
C ALA A 334 -16.21 5.58 25.95
N ALA A 335 -17.36 6.26 26.09
CA ALA A 335 -17.43 7.60 26.68
C ALA A 335 -17.00 7.69 28.16
N ASN A 336 -16.86 6.56 28.85
CA ASN A 336 -16.26 6.49 30.19
C ASN A 336 -14.73 6.61 30.16
N GLY A 337 -14.11 6.66 28.97
CA GLY A 337 -12.68 6.76 28.78
C GLY A 337 -11.94 5.42 28.73
N LEU A 338 -12.63 4.30 28.95
CA LEU A 338 -12.10 2.94 28.93
C LEU A 338 -12.32 2.27 27.57
N TYR A 339 -11.50 1.29 27.25
CA TYR A 339 -11.61 0.47 26.05
C TYR A 339 -12.58 -0.69 26.26
N VAL A 340 -13.34 -1.00 25.21
CA VAL A 340 -14.17 -2.20 25.14
C VAL A 340 -13.24 -3.40 25.00
N SER A 341 -13.44 -4.39 25.85
CA SER A 341 -12.68 -5.63 25.93
C SER A 341 -13.59 -6.82 25.68
N ALA A 342 -13.15 -7.79 24.88
CA ALA A 342 -13.83 -9.05 24.66
C ALA A 342 -13.44 -10.16 25.66
N ARG A 343 -12.85 -9.79 26.81
CA ARG A 343 -12.37 -10.72 27.84
C ARG A 343 -13.42 -11.26 28.81
N GLY A 344 -14.67 -10.78 28.73
CA GLY A 344 -15.73 -11.25 29.61
C GLY A 344 -16.01 -12.75 29.40
N GLY A 345 -16.49 -13.46 30.42
CA GLY A 345 -16.90 -14.86 30.29
C GLY A 345 -17.85 -15.07 29.09
N ASP A 346 -17.74 -16.22 28.41
CA ASP A 346 -18.41 -16.53 27.13
C ASP A 346 -18.20 -15.51 25.99
N GLY A 347 -17.14 -14.70 26.07
CA GLY A 347 -16.80 -13.68 25.07
C GLY A 347 -17.62 -12.38 25.21
N MET A 348 -18.27 -12.15 26.35
CA MET A 348 -19.03 -10.92 26.59
C MET A 348 -18.14 -9.67 26.53
N LEU A 349 -18.66 -8.61 25.92
CA LEU A 349 -17.95 -7.34 25.85
C LEU A 349 -18.15 -6.52 27.12
N ILE A 350 -17.07 -5.94 27.64
CA ILE A 350 -17.08 -5.07 28.82
C ILE A 350 -16.22 -3.83 28.52
N ALA A 351 -16.69 -2.63 28.85
CA ALA A 351 -15.91 -1.40 28.70
C ALA A 351 -15.09 -1.10 29.97
N ASP A 352 -14.02 -1.88 30.18
CA ASP A 352 -13.18 -1.86 31.39
C ASP A 352 -11.66 -1.82 31.11
N GLY A 353 -11.25 -1.90 29.85
CA GLY A 353 -9.85 -1.86 29.45
C GLY A 353 -9.22 -0.49 29.72
N ARG A 354 -8.08 -0.44 30.41
CA ARG A 354 -7.33 0.80 30.65
C ARG A 354 -6.27 1.08 29.58
N THR A 355 -5.81 0.02 28.92
CA THR A 355 -4.79 0.03 27.86
C THR A 355 -5.27 -0.85 26.71
N ILE A 356 -4.76 -0.63 25.52
CA ILE A 356 -5.09 -1.46 24.35
C ILE A 356 -4.18 -2.69 24.34
N GLY A 357 -4.77 -3.87 24.58
CA GLY A 357 -4.14 -5.17 24.35
C GLY A 357 -4.89 -5.99 23.30
N ALA A 358 -4.58 -7.29 23.23
CA ALA A 358 -5.25 -8.20 22.30
C ALA A 358 -6.78 -8.20 22.48
N TRP A 359 -7.27 -8.18 23.72
CA TRP A 359 -8.71 -8.25 24.01
C TRP A 359 -9.47 -6.96 23.72
N GLU A 360 -8.79 -5.82 23.63
CA GLU A 360 -9.34 -4.52 23.27
C GLU A 360 -9.20 -4.22 21.77
N THR A 361 -8.52 -5.11 21.04
CA THR A 361 -8.28 -5.00 19.60
C THR A 361 -9.36 -5.78 18.84
N PHE A 362 -9.96 -5.11 17.86
CA PHE A 362 -10.98 -5.68 16.99
C PHE A 362 -10.62 -5.45 15.53
N LYS A 363 -11.02 -6.39 14.68
CA LYS A 363 -11.02 -6.23 13.23
C LYS A 363 -12.38 -5.69 12.78
N LEU A 364 -12.42 -4.47 12.26
CA LEU A 364 -13.61 -3.79 11.75
C LEU A 364 -13.80 -4.07 10.26
N ILE A 365 -14.62 -5.05 9.93
CA ILE A 365 -14.86 -5.50 8.56
C ILE A 365 -15.98 -4.65 7.97
N ASP A 366 -15.68 -3.90 6.91
CA ASP A 366 -16.70 -3.17 6.14
C ASP A 366 -17.52 -4.17 5.31
N LEU A 367 -18.84 -4.15 5.50
CA LEU A 367 -19.82 -4.99 4.79
C LEU A 367 -20.56 -4.18 3.71
N GLY A 368 -20.18 -2.92 3.50
CA GLY A 368 -20.83 -1.98 2.59
C GLY A 368 -22.11 -1.36 3.16
N ASN A 369 -22.60 -0.31 2.50
CA ASN A 369 -23.83 0.41 2.88
C ASN A 369 -23.84 0.91 4.34
N GLY A 370 -22.66 1.28 4.87
CA GLY A 370 -22.49 1.71 6.25
C GLY A 370 -22.69 0.61 7.29
N LYS A 371 -22.62 -0.66 6.88
CA LYS A 371 -22.68 -1.82 7.78
C LYS A 371 -21.28 -2.39 8.00
N VAL A 372 -21.05 -2.88 9.21
CA VAL A 372 -19.78 -3.47 9.62
C VAL A 372 -20.01 -4.74 10.44
N ALA A 373 -19.03 -5.62 10.42
CA ALA A 373 -18.84 -6.65 11.45
C ALA A 373 -17.58 -6.34 12.25
N LEU A 374 -17.54 -6.80 13.49
CA LEU A 374 -16.34 -6.73 14.31
C LEU A 374 -15.93 -8.14 14.72
N GLN A 375 -14.65 -8.47 14.55
CA GLN A 375 -14.05 -9.71 15.03
C GLN A 375 -13.11 -9.41 16.19
N ALA A 376 -13.21 -10.14 17.29
CA ALA A 376 -12.30 -10.00 18.42
C ALA A 376 -11.07 -10.91 18.27
N ALA A 377 -10.06 -10.75 19.14
CA ALA A 377 -8.83 -11.54 19.12
C ALA A 377 -9.02 -13.06 19.30
N ASN A 378 -10.15 -13.52 19.82
CA ASN A 378 -10.52 -14.93 19.87
C ASN A 378 -11.00 -15.50 18.51
N GLY A 379 -10.93 -14.71 17.44
CA GLY A 379 -11.37 -15.07 16.09
C GLY A 379 -12.89 -15.08 15.90
N LYS A 380 -13.68 -14.71 16.93
CA LYS A 380 -15.14 -14.72 16.87
C LYS A 380 -15.71 -13.34 16.55
N TYR A 381 -16.85 -13.33 15.87
CA TYR A 381 -17.60 -12.11 15.56
C TYR A 381 -18.47 -11.68 16.73
N LEU A 382 -18.55 -10.36 16.90
CA LEU A 382 -19.48 -9.71 17.83
C LEU A 382 -20.92 -9.98 17.37
N SER A 383 -21.79 -10.34 18.31
CA SER A 383 -23.20 -10.64 18.08
C SER A 383 -24.06 -10.13 19.23
N ILE A 384 -25.31 -9.76 18.95
CA ILE A 384 -26.29 -9.53 20.02
C ILE A 384 -26.86 -10.87 20.50
N ILE A 385 -26.75 -11.14 21.80
CA ILE A 385 -27.38 -12.29 22.44
C ILE A 385 -28.79 -11.91 22.90
N VAL A 386 -29.78 -12.31 22.10
CA VAL A 386 -31.20 -11.99 22.34
C VAL A 386 -31.75 -12.70 23.57
N ARG A 387 -31.36 -13.95 23.83
CA ARG A 387 -31.87 -14.77 24.96
C ARG A 387 -31.27 -14.39 26.33
N GLY A 388 -30.28 -13.50 26.39
CA GLY A 388 -29.59 -13.08 27.61
C GLY A 388 -29.75 -11.60 27.97
N GLY A 389 -30.77 -10.91 27.44
CA GLY A 389 -31.02 -9.49 27.76
C GLY A 389 -30.36 -8.47 26.83
N ARG A 390 -30.04 -8.87 25.59
CA ARG A 390 -29.45 -8.01 24.53
C ARG A 390 -27.98 -7.62 24.78
N ALA A 391 -27.23 -8.46 25.49
CA ALA A 391 -25.78 -8.33 25.63
C ALA A 391 -25.08 -8.47 24.28
N VAL A 392 -23.91 -7.84 24.14
CA VAL A 392 -23.02 -8.00 22.98
C VAL A 392 -21.85 -8.91 23.37
N ALA A 393 -21.59 -9.93 22.56
CA ALA A 393 -20.50 -10.88 22.81
C ALA A 393 -19.78 -11.28 21.52
N ALA A 394 -18.47 -11.51 21.60
CA ALA A 394 -17.65 -12.07 20.54
C ALA A 394 -17.65 -13.60 20.61
N ASN A 395 -18.73 -14.23 20.10
CA ASN A 395 -18.95 -15.69 20.24
C ASN A 395 -19.53 -16.37 19.00
N ARG A 396 -19.46 -15.74 17.82
CA ARG A 396 -19.96 -16.31 16.56
C ARG A 396 -18.83 -16.63 15.59
N ASN A 397 -19.01 -17.71 14.84
CA ASN A 397 -18.04 -18.17 13.85
C ASN A 397 -18.24 -17.56 12.46
N THR A 398 -19.45 -17.05 12.19
CA THR A 398 -19.86 -16.54 10.88
C THR A 398 -20.56 -15.20 11.04
N ILE A 399 -20.48 -14.37 10.00
CA ILE A 399 -21.19 -13.09 9.94
C ILE A 399 -22.61 -13.36 9.42
N GLY A 400 -23.60 -13.07 10.24
CA GLY A 400 -25.02 -13.05 9.86
C GLY A 400 -25.70 -11.74 10.25
N PRO A 401 -27.04 -11.70 10.23
CA PRO A 401 -27.79 -10.51 10.59
C PRO A 401 -27.45 -9.98 11.99
N TRP A 402 -27.27 -10.87 12.98
CA TRP A 402 -27.02 -10.49 14.38
C TRP A 402 -25.59 -10.03 14.67
N GLU A 403 -24.67 -10.32 13.76
CA GLU A 403 -23.25 -9.92 13.80
C GLU A 403 -22.98 -8.65 12.98
N THR A 404 -24.02 -8.15 12.33
CA THR A 404 -23.98 -6.96 11.48
C THR A 404 -24.47 -5.74 12.26
N PHE A 405 -23.66 -4.69 12.26
CA PHE A 405 -23.96 -3.41 12.89
C PHE A 405 -23.94 -2.30 11.85
N LYS A 406 -24.89 -1.38 11.89
CA LYS A 406 -24.78 -0.13 11.14
C LYS A 406 -23.85 0.82 11.90
N LEU A 407 -22.75 1.21 11.27
CA LEU A 407 -21.81 2.18 11.80
C LEU A 407 -22.29 3.59 11.44
N ILE A 408 -22.57 4.41 12.45
CA ILE A 408 -23.15 5.74 12.27
C ILE A 408 -22.18 6.76 12.84
N ASP A 409 -21.60 7.60 11.98
CA ASP A 409 -20.77 8.73 12.38
C ASP A 409 -21.64 9.75 13.15
N GLN A 410 -21.30 10.00 14.40
CA GLN A 410 -21.94 10.97 15.30
C GLN A 410 -21.12 12.27 15.40
N ARG A 411 -20.18 12.45 14.48
CA ARG A 411 -19.20 13.54 14.36
C ARG A 411 -18.13 13.51 15.44
N ASN A 412 -17.06 14.27 15.21
CA ASN A 412 -15.95 14.46 16.16
C ASN A 412 -15.30 13.14 16.64
N GLY A 413 -15.20 12.18 15.72
CA GLY A 413 -14.58 10.89 15.97
C GLY A 413 -15.42 9.93 16.83
N ASN A 414 -16.68 10.29 17.11
CA ASN A 414 -17.61 9.41 17.83
C ASN A 414 -18.48 8.66 16.84
N PHE A 415 -18.64 7.37 17.09
CA PHE A 415 -19.48 6.47 16.32
C PHE A 415 -20.52 5.83 17.22
N ALA A 416 -21.71 5.60 16.67
CA ALA A 416 -22.71 4.73 17.24
C ALA A 416 -22.82 3.47 16.39
N LEU A 417 -22.96 2.32 17.04
CA LEU A 417 -23.25 1.05 16.39
C LEU A 417 -24.72 0.74 16.61
N GLN A 418 -25.52 0.69 15.54
CA GLN A 418 -26.90 0.21 15.60
C GLN A 418 -26.91 -1.26 15.20
N ALA A 419 -27.45 -2.09 16.08
CA ALA A 419 -27.46 -3.53 15.89
C ALA A 419 -28.75 -3.99 15.20
N ALA A 420 -28.83 -5.27 14.80
CA ALA A 420 -29.93 -5.82 13.99
C ALA A 420 -31.34 -5.66 14.59
N ASN A 421 -31.45 -5.53 15.90
CA ASN A 421 -32.71 -5.25 16.61
C ASN A 421 -33.16 -3.77 16.52
N GLY A 422 -32.47 -2.94 15.74
CA GLY A 422 -32.73 -1.51 15.59
C GLY A 422 -32.25 -0.65 16.77
N GLN A 423 -31.63 -1.25 17.78
CA GLN A 423 -31.14 -0.56 18.97
C GLN A 423 -29.65 -0.30 18.91
N TYR A 424 -29.19 0.67 19.69
CA TYR A 424 -27.81 1.12 19.74
C TYR A 424 -27.04 0.37 20.82
N VAL A 425 -25.83 -0.05 20.45
CA VAL A 425 -24.82 -0.58 21.37
C VAL A 425 -24.46 0.50 22.38
N CYS A 426 -24.41 0.13 23.65
CA CYS A 426 -24.12 1.02 24.75
C CYS A 426 -23.19 0.37 25.77
N ALA A 427 -22.28 1.18 26.32
CA ALA A 427 -21.46 0.86 27.46
C ALA A 427 -22.08 1.49 28.72
N PRO A 428 -22.78 0.71 29.58
CA PRO A 428 -23.52 1.26 30.70
C PRO A 428 -22.63 1.56 31.93
N GLY A 429 -23.01 2.61 32.69
CA GLY A 429 -22.36 2.98 33.95
C GLY A 429 -20.93 3.51 33.77
N ARG A 430 -20.22 3.81 34.88
CA ARG A 430 -18.83 4.32 34.90
C ARG A 430 -17.78 3.28 34.41
N GLY A 431 -18.17 2.29 33.59
CA GLY A 431 -17.37 1.11 33.23
C GLY A 431 -17.67 -0.12 34.10
N GLY A 432 -17.16 -1.29 33.70
CA GLY A 432 -17.25 -2.55 34.46
C GLY A 432 -18.56 -3.34 34.33
N ARG A 433 -19.44 -2.95 33.40
CA ARG A 433 -20.67 -3.69 33.05
C ARG A 433 -20.62 -4.17 31.60
N VAL A 434 -21.38 -5.23 31.33
CA VAL A 434 -21.53 -5.81 29.98
C VAL A 434 -22.10 -4.76 29.02
N VAL A 435 -21.51 -4.69 27.83
CA VAL A 435 -21.96 -3.87 26.70
C VAL A 435 -23.28 -4.44 26.17
N MET A 436 -24.27 -3.57 25.97
CA MET A 436 -25.64 -3.97 25.62
C MET A 436 -26.10 -3.28 24.33
N ALA A 437 -26.91 -3.94 23.50
CA ALA A 437 -27.59 -3.31 22.36
C ALA A 437 -29.06 -3.04 22.69
N ASN A 438 -29.32 -2.09 23.60
CA ASN A 438 -30.64 -1.89 24.21
C ASN A 438 -31.18 -0.44 24.20
N LEU A 439 -30.41 0.54 23.74
CA LEU A 439 -30.85 1.95 23.70
C LEU A 439 -31.50 2.30 22.37
N ARG A 440 -32.55 3.14 22.38
CA ARG A 440 -33.32 3.49 21.17
C ARG A 440 -32.79 4.72 20.42
N THR A 441 -31.85 5.44 21.01
CA THR A 441 -31.39 6.74 20.52
C THR A 441 -29.87 6.74 20.38
N ALA A 442 -29.36 7.15 19.22
CA ALA A 442 -27.94 7.42 19.00
C ALA A 442 -27.52 8.74 19.66
N GLY A 443 -26.22 8.98 19.81
CA GLY A 443 -25.72 10.31 20.19
C GLY A 443 -25.74 10.60 21.69
N ILE A 444 -26.34 9.74 22.50
CA ILE A 444 -26.22 9.82 23.96
C ILE A 444 -24.88 9.21 24.39
N ARG A 445 -24.24 9.79 25.43
CA ARG A 445 -22.87 9.44 25.86
C ARG A 445 -22.59 7.94 25.88
N GLN A 446 -23.48 7.12 26.42
CA GLN A 446 -23.28 5.68 26.56
C GLN A 446 -23.26 4.91 25.24
N THR A 447 -23.80 5.48 24.16
CA THR A 447 -23.83 4.89 22.80
C THR A 447 -22.67 5.34 21.91
N LEU A 448 -21.81 6.24 22.42
CA LEU A 448 -20.72 6.81 21.66
C LEU A 448 -19.41 6.10 21.95
N PHE A 449 -18.76 5.66 20.87
CA PHE A 449 -17.45 5.03 20.88
C PHE A 449 -16.50 5.81 19.97
N ARG A 450 -15.30 6.08 20.44
CA ARG A 450 -14.21 6.55 19.57
C ARG A 450 -13.41 5.36 19.08
N PHE A 451 -13.14 5.34 17.78
CA PHE A 451 -12.40 4.27 17.16
C PHE A 451 -10.95 4.75 17.00
N MET A 452 -10.02 4.03 17.62
CA MET A 452 -8.59 4.30 17.45
C MET A 452 -8.09 3.48 16.27
N ASP A 453 -7.34 4.07 15.35
CA ASP A 453 -6.71 3.33 14.27
C ASP A 453 -5.46 2.61 14.82
N LEU A 454 -5.36 1.31 14.58
CA LEU A 454 -4.22 0.48 14.98
C LEU A 454 -3.40 0.01 13.79
N ARG A 455 -3.74 0.46 12.57
CA ARG A 455 -2.92 0.21 11.37
C ARG A 455 -1.76 1.19 11.38
N ARG A 456 -0.53 0.67 11.28
CA ARG A 456 0.69 1.46 11.50
C ARG A 456 1.70 1.27 10.37
N PRO A 457 1.43 1.82 9.17
CA PRO A 457 2.48 1.96 8.17
C PRO A 457 3.68 2.71 8.78
N ALA A 458 4.90 2.18 8.60
CA ALA A 458 6.09 2.73 9.25
C ALA A 458 6.45 4.13 8.74
N LYS A 459 6.08 4.45 7.49
CA LYS A 459 6.22 5.75 6.85
C LYS A 459 4.94 6.10 6.10
N VAL A 460 4.57 7.36 6.14
CA VAL A 460 3.36 7.89 5.50
C VAL A 460 3.58 9.28 4.93
N ALA A 461 2.86 9.61 3.87
CA ALA A 461 2.48 10.97 3.55
C ALA A 461 1.05 11.22 4.03
N LEU A 462 0.79 12.41 4.57
CA LEU A 462 -0.54 12.83 4.98
C LEU A 462 -1.11 13.74 3.89
N GLN A 463 -2.15 13.26 3.20
CA GLN A 463 -2.84 14.05 2.17
C GLN A 463 -4.04 14.77 2.78
N ALA A 464 -4.11 16.10 2.60
CA ALA A 464 -5.23 16.93 2.97
C ALA A 464 -6.42 16.76 2.00
N SER A 465 -7.58 17.30 2.38
CA SER A 465 -8.83 17.12 1.63
C SER A 465 -8.84 17.64 0.19
N ASN A 466 -7.96 18.58 -0.15
CA ASN A 466 -7.83 19.12 -1.50
C ASN A 466 -6.83 18.34 -2.38
N GLY A 467 -6.27 17.24 -1.87
CA GLY A 467 -5.29 16.40 -2.59
C GLY A 467 -3.82 16.78 -2.35
N GLN A 468 -3.54 17.89 -1.67
CA GLN A 468 -2.17 18.30 -1.36
C GLN A 468 -1.62 17.59 -0.12
N TYR A 469 -0.30 17.43 -0.06
CA TYR A 469 0.39 16.71 1.00
C TYR A 469 0.95 17.67 2.04
N LEU A 470 1.00 17.17 3.28
CA LEU A 470 1.72 17.82 4.36
C LEU A 470 3.21 17.72 4.10
N GLY A 471 3.93 18.83 4.28
CA GLY A 471 5.38 18.89 4.26
C GLY A 471 5.91 19.86 5.29
N VAL A 472 7.19 19.72 5.64
CA VAL A 472 7.89 20.69 6.49
C VAL A 472 8.43 21.81 5.61
N GLU A 473 8.25 23.05 6.04
CA GLU A 473 8.81 24.22 5.37
C GLU A 473 10.27 24.44 5.79
N ASP A 474 11.12 24.81 4.83
CA ASP A 474 12.55 25.10 5.02
C ASP A 474 12.81 26.48 5.66
N THR A 475 11.90 26.91 6.53
CA THR A 475 12.04 28.14 7.32
C THR A 475 12.59 27.81 8.69
N GLY A 476 13.20 28.80 9.37
CA GLY A 476 13.77 28.60 10.72
C GLY A 476 12.78 28.08 11.76
N ALA A 477 11.47 28.30 11.56
CA ALA A 477 10.41 27.78 12.45
C ALA A 477 10.05 26.31 12.18
N ARG A 478 10.41 25.76 11.01
CA ARG A 478 10.09 24.38 10.56
C ARG A 478 8.59 24.07 10.67
N ALA A 479 7.76 25.00 10.18
CA ALA A 479 6.32 24.83 10.15
C ALA A 479 5.89 23.66 9.26
N VAL A 480 4.83 22.97 9.63
CA VAL A 480 4.17 21.98 8.76
C VAL A 480 3.07 22.69 7.98
N ALA A 481 3.05 22.51 6.67
CA ALA A 481 2.06 23.08 5.75
C ALA A 481 1.49 21.99 4.84
N ALA A 482 0.27 22.19 4.34
CA ALA A 482 -0.43 21.23 3.50
C ALA A 482 -0.55 21.74 2.06
N ASN A 483 0.58 22.09 1.44
CA ASN A 483 0.64 22.84 0.18
C ASN A 483 1.43 22.11 -0.93
N ARG A 484 1.76 20.84 -0.74
CA ARG A 484 2.62 20.08 -1.64
C ARG A 484 1.79 19.31 -2.65
N ASN A 485 2.13 19.39 -3.93
CA ASN A 485 1.36 18.72 -5.00
C ASN A 485 1.85 17.30 -5.32
N ALA A 486 2.99 16.91 -4.77
CA ALA A 486 3.59 15.59 -4.92
C ALA A 486 4.24 15.17 -3.60
N ILE A 487 4.45 13.86 -3.44
CA ILE A 487 5.15 13.30 -2.29
C ILE A 487 6.64 13.28 -2.62
N GLY A 488 7.44 14.09 -1.92
CA GLY A 488 8.90 14.00 -1.89
C GLY A 488 9.41 13.66 -0.49
N ALA A 489 10.73 13.74 -0.32
CA ALA A 489 11.36 13.52 0.98
C ALA A 489 10.77 14.40 2.09
N GLY A 490 10.44 15.67 1.79
CA GLY A 490 9.90 16.64 2.74
C GLY A 490 8.47 16.35 3.22
N GLU A 491 7.73 15.50 2.50
CA GLU A 491 6.33 15.15 2.76
C GLU A 491 6.15 13.81 3.46
N MET A 492 7.25 13.06 3.62
CA MET A 492 7.26 11.77 4.31
C MET A 492 7.47 11.96 5.81
N PHE A 493 6.64 11.26 6.58
CA PHE A 493 6.72 11.19 8.03
C PHE A 493 6.84 9.74 8.46
N LYS A 494 7.80 9.43 9.33
CA LYS A 494 7.81 8.16 10.05
C LYS A 494 6.72 8.20 11.12
N LEU A 495 5.78 7.26 11.06
CA LEU A 495 4.72 7.12 12.05
C LEU A 495 5.20 6.20 13.16
N ILE A 496 5.29 6.72 14.37
CA ILE A 496 5.84 6.03 15.53
C ILE A 496 4.70 5.71 16.49
N ASP A 497 4.52 4.42 16.78
CA ASP A 497 3.57 3.99 17.80
C ASP A 497 3.99 4.48 19.19
N ARG A 498 3.04 5.08 19.91
CA ARG A 498 3.21 5.49 21.31
C ARG A 498 2.32 4.69 22.26
N GLY A 499 1.61 3.68 21.77
CA GLY A 499 0.68 2.87 22.53
C GLY A 499 -0.66 3.58 22.76
N ASP A 500 -1.66 2.80 23.15
CA ASP A 500 -3.00 3.28 23.51
C ASP A 500 -3.70 4.16 22.45
N GLY A 501 -3.45 3.87 21.17
CA GLY A 501 -4.03 4.61 20.05
C GLY A 501 -3.38 5.98 19.84
N ASN A 502 -2.19 6.20 20.41
CA ASN A 502 -1.41 7.41 20.19
C ASN A 502 -0.24 7.14 19.24
N VAL A 503 0.11 8.17 18.49
CA VAL A 503 1.21 8.18 17.53
C VAL A 503 2.07 9.42 17.72
N ALA A 504 3.29 9.35 17.19
CA ALA A 504 4.14 10.50 16.95
C ALA A 504 4.57 10.49 15.48
N LEU A 505 4.84 11.67 14.94
CA LEU A 505 5.31 11.85 13.57
C LEU A 505 6.75 12.39 13.62
N GLN A 506 7.66 11.73 12.92
CA GLN A 506 9.01 12.23 12.70
C GLN A 506 9.15 12.65 11.24
N ALA A 507 9.47 13.92 10.99
CA ALA A 507 9.70 14.42 9.65
C ALA A 507 11.07 13.98 9.10
N ALA A 508 11.28 14.11 7.79
CA ALA A 508 12.53 13.73 7.12
C ALA A 508 13.77 14.46 7.65
N ASN A 509 13.63 15.63 8.27
CA ASN A 509 14.71 16.33 8.96
C ASN A 509 15.13 15.67 10.29
N GLY A 510 14.57 14.51 10.63
CA GLY A 510 14.84 13.76 11.87
C GLY A 510 14.13 14.31 13.11
N ARG A 511 13.38 15.42 12.99
CA ARG A 511 12.69 16.07 14.11
C ARG A 511 11.25 15.60 14.26
N TYR A 512 10.75 15.60 15.48
CA TYR A 512 9.37 15.26 15.79
C TYR A 512 8.44 16.45 15.61
N VAL A 513 7.26 16.15 15.07
CA VAL A 513 6.16 17.08 14.90
C VAL A 513 5.53 17.39 16.26
N SER A 514 5.37 18.66 16.56
CA SER A 514 4.87 19.21 17.82
C SER A 514 3.69 20.12 17.56
N ALA A 515 2.67 20.01 18.41
CA ALA A 515 1.51 20.90 18.45
C ALA A 515 1.55 21.86 19.65
N GLN A 516 2.74 22.21 20.12
CA GLN A 516 2.88 23.21 21.19
C GLN A 516 2.53 24.62 20.67
N GLY A 517 1.35 25.11 21.02
CA GLY A 517 0.86 26.44 20.63
C GLY A 517 -0.25 26.40 19.57
N SER A 518 -0.29 27.39 18.68
CA SER A 518 -1.33 27.52 17.64
C SER A 518 -0.96 26.86 16.30
N GLY A 519 0.32 26.59 16.04
CA GLY A 519 0.81 25.95 14.82
C GLY A 519 1.29 24.51 15.05
N VAL A 520 1.52 23.80 13.95
CA VAL A 520 2.17 22.49 13.94
C VAL A 520 3.57 22.66 13.35
N VAL A 521 4.60 22.22 14.08
CA VAL A 521 6.02 22.42 13.71
C VAL A 521 6.82 21.14 13.88
N ALA A 522 7.81 20.89 13.02
CA ALA A 522 8.68 19.71 13.09
C ALA A 522 10.10 20.09 13.55
N ASN A 523 10.27 20.35 14.84
CA ASN A 523 11.51 20.88 15.39
C ASN A 523 12.06 20.17 16.64
N ARG A 524 11.36 19.16 17.16
CA ARG A 524 11.71 18.52 18.44
C ARG A 524 12.70 17.39 18.30
N ASP A 525 13.62 17.28 19.27
CA ASP A 525 14.61 16.21 19.35
C ASP A 525 14.10 14.96 20.07
N THR A 526 13.06 15.10 20.89
CA THR A 526 12.49 14.00 21.68
C THR A 526 10.98 14.02 21.60
N ILE A 527 10.37 12.85 21.81
CA ILE A 527 8.91 12.72 21.80
C ILE A 527 8.39 12.93 23.21
N GLY A 528 7.71 14.05 23.43
CA GLY A 528 7.04 14.37 24.68
C GLY A 528 5.52 14.47 24.51
N THR A 529 4.91 15.21 25.43
CA THR A 529 3.45 15.41 25.49
C THR A 529 2.90 16.13 24.26
N TRP A 530 3.63 17.09 23.70
CA TRP A 530 3.17 17.90 22.57
C TRP A 530 3.42 17.26 21.20
N GLU A 531 4.23 16.21 21.17
CA GLU A 531 4.59 15.43 19.98
C GLU A 531 3.77 14.14 19.88
N THR A 532 2.86 13.93 20.84
CA THR A 532 1.97 12.77 20.91
C THR A 532 0.57 13.17 20.46
N PHE A 533 0.03 12.44 19.49
CA PHE A 533 -1.28 12.67 18.91
C PHE A 533 -2.16 11.43 19.08
N GLY A 534 -3.42 11.61 19.45
CA GLY A 534 -4.41 10.55 19.37
C GLY A 534 -4.76 10.26 17.90
N ASP A 535 -4.65 9.01 17.47
CA ASP A 535 -4.91 8.58 16.11
C ASP A 535 -6.36 8.09 15.97
N ILE A 536 -7.21 8.96 15.43
CA ILE A 536 -8.65 8.74 15.35
C ILE A 536 -9.00 8.19 13.98
N TYR A 537 -9.51 6.96 13.96
CA TYR A 537 -9.96 6.27 12.77
C TYR A 537 -11.11 7.02 12.06
N ARG A 538 -10.93 7.29 10.76
CA ARG A 538 -11.97 7.87 9.88
C ARG A 538 -12.36 6.97 8.71
N GLY A 539 -11.83 5.74 8.66
CA GLY A 539 -12.12 4.75 7.62
C GLY A 539 -11.34 4.95 6.33
N ASN A 540 -11.19 3.87 5.56
CA ASN A 540 -10.58 3.88 4.23
C ASN A 540 -9.19 4.55 4.20
N GLY A 541 -8.32 4.17 5.15
CA GLY A 541 -6.98 4.75 5.30
C GLY A 541 -6.95 6.21 5.76
N LYS A 542 -8.07 6.78 6.21
CA LYS A 542 -8.13 8.16 6.70
C LYS A 542 -8.11 8.23 8.22
N VAL A 543 -7.49 9.29 8.73
CA VAL A 543 -7.33 9.56 10.15
C VAL A 543 -7.59 11.03 10.48
N ALA A 544 -7.81 11.30 11.76
CA ALA A 544 -7.73 12.64 12.33
C ALA A 544 -6.79 12.60 13.53
N LEU A 545 -5.89 13.58 13.63
CA LEU A 545 -4.90 13.64 14.69
C LEU A 545 -5.38 14.59 15.80
N GLN A 546 -5.55 14.06 17.01
CA GLN A 546 -5.92 14.85 18.19
C GLN A 546 -4.66 15.24 18.97
N ALA A 547 -4.40 16.54 19.08
CA ALA A 547 -3.34 17.06 19.94
C ALA A 547 -3.74 16.95 21.43
N VAL A 548 -2.74 17.01 22.32
CA VAL A 548 -2.94 16.85 23.77
C VAL A 548 -3.85 17.91 24.41
N ASN A 549 -3.99 19.07 23.78
CA ASN A 549 -4.94 20.11 24.19
C ASN A 549 -6.42 19.75 23.88
N GLY A 550 -6.67 18.55 23.35
CA GLY A 550 -7.99 18.05 22.96
C GLY A 550 -8.51 18.57 21.62
N ARG A 551 -7.73 19.40 20.92
CA ARG A 551 -8.06 19.93 19.59
C ARG A 551 -7.50 19.05 18.49
N TYR A 552 -7.98 19.26 17.27
CA TYR A 552 -7.59 18.49 16.10
C TYR A 552 -6.61 19.26 15.23
N VAL A 553 -5.67 18.52 14.65
CA VAL A 553 -4.82 19.01 13.57
C VAL A 553 -5.67 19.20 12.33
N TYR A 554 -5.52 20.32 11.62
CA TYR A 554 -6.23 20.59 10.38
C TYR A 554 -5.37 21.35 9.37
N ALA A 555 -5.59 21.06 8.09
CA ALA A 555 -5.06 21.84 6.98
C ALA A 555 -5.97 23.04 6.72
N LYS A 556 -5.45 24.26 6.86
CA LYS A 556 -6.23 25.48 6.57
C LYS A 556 -6.70 25.45 5.11
N SER A 557 -7.94 25.88 4.89
CA SER A 557 -8.59 25.87 3.56
C SER A 557 -8.69 24.47 2.91
N GLY A 558 -8.50 23.40 3.69
CA GLY A 558 -8.47 22.02 3.18
C GLY A 558 -7.16 21.62 2.50
N GLY A 559 -6.16 22.51 2.53
CA GLY A 559 -4.86 22.45 1.88
C GLY A 559 -4.55 23.77 1.14
N GLY A 560 -3.27 24.02 0.87
CA GLY A 560 -2.74 25.20 0.18
C GLY A 560 -2.11 26.24 1.11
N ASP A 561 -2.14 25.99 2.42
CA ASP A 561 -1.65 26.89 3.47
C ASP A 561 -1.11 26.06 4.66
N GLY A 562 -0.80 26.71 5.78
CA GLY A 562 -0.25 26.09 6.98
C GLY A 562 -1.19 25.11 7.70
N VAL A 563 -0.58 24.24 8.51
CA VAL A 563 -1.28 23.30 9.39
C VAL A 563 -1.30 23.83 10.83
N ALA A 564 -2.45 23.67 11.49
CA ALA A 564 -2.65 24.12 12.87
C ALA A 564 -3.33 23.05 13.72
N ALA A 565 -3.19 23.14 15.04
CA ALA A 565 -3.70 22.16 16.02
C ALA A 565 -4.71 22.78 17.01
N ASN A 566 -5.62 23.62 16.50
CA ASN A 566 -6.69 24.24 17.29
C ASN A 566 -8.10 23.95 16.77
N GLY A 567 -8.23 23.03 15.81
CA GLY A 567 -9.49 22.57 15.22
C GLY A 567 -10.46 22.08 16.30
N LYS A 568 -11.70 22.58 16.28
CA LYS A 568 -12.72 22.32 17.32
C LYS A 568 -13.52 21.06 17.07
N ALA A 569 -13.60 20.63 15.81
CA ALA A 569 -14.45 19.56 15.35
C ALA A 569 -13.77 18.86 14.18
N ILE A 570 -13.99 17.56 14.01
CA ILE A 570 -13.39 16.82 12.90
C ILE A 570 -14.30 16.98 11.67
N GLY A 571 -13.82 17.72 10.66
CA GLY A 571 -14.44 17.85 9.35
C GLY A 571 -13.50 17.38 8.23
N ALA A 572 -13.72 17.89 7.02
CA ALA A 572 -12.87 17.57 5.87
C ALA A 572 -11.41 18.04 6.09
N TRP A 573 -11.22 19.19 6.72
CA TRP A 573 -9.90 19.81 6.91
C TRP A 573 -9.06 19.14 8.01
N GLU A 574 -9.72 18.53 8.99
CA GLU A 574 -9.11 17.74 10.08
C GLU A 574 -8.88 16.28 9.70
N THR A 575 -9.29 15.87 8.50
CA THR A 575 -9.18 14.49 8.03
C THR A 575 -8.08 14.38 7.00
N PHE A 576 -7.13 13.47 7.23
CA PHE A 576 -6.02 13.21 6.34
C PHE A 576 -6.09 11.78 5.82
N SER A 577 -5.83 11.58 4.53
CA SER A 577 -5.55 10.24 4.00
C SER A 577 -4.11 9.88 4.35
N LEU A 578 -3.90 8.73 4.99
CA LEU A 578 -2.58 8.16 5.18
C LEU A 578 -2.22 7.39 3.92
N ILE A 579 -1.24 7.90 3.18
CA ILE A 579 -0.67 7.24 2.02
C ILE A 579 0.59 6.52 2.49
N PRO A 580 0.65 5.18 2.48
CA PRO A 580 1.89 4.46 2.75
C PRO A 580 2.96 4.87 1.73
N THR A 581 4.16 5.19 2.21
CA THR A 581 5.28 5.68 1.39
C THR A 581 6.54 4.85 1.58
#